data_AF-A0A1Y4WLJ7-F1
#
_entry.id   AF-A0A1Y4WLJ7-F1
#
_cell.length_a   1.000
_cell.length_b   1.000
_cell.length_c   1.000
_cell.angle_alpha   90.00
_cell.angle_beta   90.00
_cell.angle_gamma   90.00
#
_symmetry.space_group_name_H-M   'P 1'
#
loop_
_entity.id
_entity.type
_entity.pdbx_description
1 polymer ?
#
loop_
_entity_poly.entity_id
_entity_poly.type
_entity_poly.pdbx_seq_one_letter_code
_entity_poly.pdbx_strand_id
1 'polypeptide(L)' 'MDMIIDGQNYPITGAIEDEALGPIPIIDLHLMSDYDWHVSCLKSRLENPDMYRRVLGEDVDSVIAKLQAAIAKCREAVAV' A
#
# COMPACT_ATOMS: atom_id res chain seq x y z
N MET A 1 21.18 -14.27 2.11
CA MET A 1 20.58 -14.18 3.45
C MET A 1 19.29 -13.44 3.25
N ASP A 2 18.21 -13.94 3.83
CA ASP A 2 16.86 -13.50 3.46
C ASP A 2 16.18 -12.91 4.70
N MET A 3 15.33 -11.92 4.49
CA MET A 3 14.51 -11.32 5.54
C MET A 3 13.07 -11.79 5.40
N ILE A 4 12.47 -12.23 6.51
CA ILE A 4 11.07 -12.68 6.54
C ILE A 4 10.17 -11.51 6.92
N ILE A 5 9.26 -11.12 6.03
CA ILE A 5 8.22 -10.11 6.28
C ILE A 5 6.87 -10.72 5.90
N ASP A 6 5.91 -10.70 6.83
CA ASP A 6 4.57 -11.29 6.65
C ASP A 6 4.59 -12.73 6.09
N GLY A 7 5.58 -13.52 6.53
CA GLY A 7 5.76 -14.91 6.10
C GLY A 7 6.36 -15.09 4.71
N GLN A 8 6.73 -14.00 4.02
CA GLN A 8 7.41 -14.02 2.72
C GLN A 8 8.91 -13.76 2.90
N ASN A 9 9.73 -14.46 2.10
CA ASN A 9 11.19 -14.27 2.09
C ASN A 9 11.57 -13.22 1.05
N TYR A 10 12.34 -12.21 1.48
CA TYR A 10 12.90 -11.18 0.62
C TYR A 10 14.42 -11.26 0.63
N PRO A 11 15.08 -11.28 -0.55
CA PRO A 11 16.53 -11.33 -0.63
C PRO A 11 17.12 -10.03 -0.09
N ILE A 12 18.10 -10.15 0.82
CA ILE A 12 18.90 -9.00 1.25
C ILE A 12 19.91 -8.71 0.11
N THR A 13 19.80 -7.52 -0.48
CA THR A 13 20.62 -7.07 -1.61
C THR A 13 21.84 -6.27 -1.16
N GLY A 14 21.89 -5.86 0.11
CA GLY A 14 23.02 -5.16 0.71
C GLY A 14 22.78 -4.84 2.18
N ALA A 15 23.63 -4.00 2.76
CA ALA A 15 23.43 -3.44 4.08
C ALA A 15 23.96 -2.00 4.13
N ILE A 16 23.32 -1.16 4.94
CA ILE A 16 23.81 0.18 5.31
C ILE A 16 24.24 0.15 6.77
N GLU A 17 25.29 0.88 7.11
CA GLU A 17 25.71 1.03 8.51
C GLU A 17 24.95 2.20 9.16
N ASP A 18 24.26 1.94 10.26
CA ASP A 18 23.65 2.96 11.11
C ASP A 18 24.42 3.09 12.42
N GLU A 19 24.66 4.32 12.88
CA GLU A 19 25.50 4.57 14.06
C GLU A 19 24.92 4.00 15.36
N ALA A 20 23.59 3.85 15.45
CA ALA A 20 22.91 3.35 16.65
C ALA A 20 22.54 1.86 16.55
N LEU A 21 22.18 1.40 15.35
CA LEU A 21 21.62 0.08 15.10
C LEU A 21 22.62 -0.89 14.46
N GLY A 22 23.77 -0.40 13.99
CA GLY A 22 24.76 -1.18 13.24
C GLY A 22 24.26 -1.51 11.82
N PRO A 23 24.61 -2.69 11.26
CA PRO A 23 24.26 -3.01 9.88
C PRO A 23 22.75 -3.27 9.71
N ILE A 24 22.09 -2.42 8.92
CA ILE A 24 20.67 -2.53 8.53
C ILE A 24 20.58 -3.13 7.12
N PRO A 25 19.79 -4.20 6.91
CA PRO A 25 19.67 -4.84 5.60
C PRO A 25 18.92 -3.95 4.59
N ILE A 26 19.43 -3.93 3.36
CA ILE A 26 18.72 -3.43 2.18
C ILE A 26 18.00 -4.62 1.55
N ILE A 27 16.70 -4.49 1.32
CA ILE A 27 15.89 -5.46 0.59
C ILE A 27 15.22 -4.78 -0.60
N ASP A 28 14.98 -5.53 -1.67
CA ASP A 28 14.16 -5.08 -2.79
C ASP A 28 12.72 -5.59 -2.59
N LEU A 29 11.81 -4.67 -2.29
CA LEU A 29 10.41 -4.96 -2.02
C LEU A 29 9.56 -4.46 -3.19
N HIS A 30 8.96 -5.39 -3.93
CA HIS A 30 8.01 -5.02 -4.98
C HIS A 30 6.70 -4.56 -4.34
N LEU A 31 6.55 -3.24 -4.20
CA LEU A 31 5.33 -2.61 -3.71
C LEU A 31 4.38 -2.33 -4.86
N MET A 32 3.09 -2.48 -4.57
CA MET A 32 2.02 -2.00 -5.44
C MET A 32 2.08 -0.47 -5.51
N SER A 33 1.85 0.11 -6.69
CA SER A 33 1.80 1.56 -6.83
C SER A 33 0.65 2.16 -6.01
N ASP A 34 0.78 3.41 -5.56
CA ASP A 34 -0.31 4.11 -4.85
C ASP A 34 -1.60 4.14 -5.69
N TYR A 35 -1.47 4.27 -7.01
CA TYR A 35 -2.59 4.21 -7.94
C TYR A 35 -3.31 2.86 -7.88
N ASP A 36 -2.56 1.77 -8.05
CA ASP A 36 -3.12 0.41 -8.02
C ASP A 36 -3.71 0.08 -6.64
N TRP A 37 -3.08 0.57 -5.57
CA TRP A 37 -3.58 0.47 -4.21
C TRP A 37 -4.94 1.15 -4.07
N HIS A 38 -5.08 2.40 -4.52
CA HIS A 38 -6.34 3.13 -4.44
C HIS A 38 -7.44 2.48 -5.28
N VAL A 39 -7.11 2.00 -6.48
CA VAL A 39 -8.06 1.25 -7.34
C VAL A 39 -8.52 -0.03 -6.65
N SER A 40 -7.59 -0.81 -6.09
CA SER A 40 -7.90 -2.05 -5.36
C SER A 40 -8.80 -1.78 -4.15
N CYS A 41 -8.49 -0.75 -3.37
CA CYS A 41 -9.31 -0.32 -2.25
C CYS A 41 -10.72 0.10 -2.67
N LEU A 42 -10.84 0.89 -3.74
CA LEU A 42 -12.13 1.35 -4.27
C LEU A 42 -12.98 0.15 -4.71
N LYS A 43 -12.39 -0.77 -5.48
CA LYS A 43 -13.06 -1.99 -5.93
C LYS A 43 -13.60 -2.80 -4.75
N SER A 44 -12.78 -3.03 -3.72
CA SER A 44 -13.20 -3.80 -2.55
C SER A 44 -14.40 -3.18 -1.80
N ARG A 45 -14.42 -1.83 -1.65
CA ARG A 45 -15.57 -1.13 -1.04
C ARG A 45 -16.82 -1.21 -1.90
N LEU A 46 -16.69 -1.12 -3.22
CA LEU A 46 -17.82 -1.21 -4.15
C LEU A 46 -18.42 -2.63 -4.16
N GLU A 47 -17.58 -3.66 -4.07
CA GLU A 47 -18.02 -5.06 -4.07
C GLU A 47 -18.63 -5.49 -2.72
N ASN A 48 -18.10 -4.99 -1.60
CA ASN A 48 -18.51 -5.42 -0.26
C ASN A 48 -18.77 -4.25 0.71
N PRO A 49 -19.64 -3.27 0.36
CA PRO A 49 -19.78 -2.05 1.15
C PRO A 49 -20.30 -2.32 2.57
N ASP A 50 -21.18 -3.31 2.73
CA ASP A 50 -21.73 -3.65 4.04
C ASP A 50 -20.70 -4.23 5.01
N MET A 51 -19.68 -4.94 4.49
CA MET A 51 -18.59 -5.44 5.33
C MET A 51 -17.81 -4.27 5.93
N TYR A 52 -17.44 -3.29 5.12
CA TYR A 52 -16.73 -2.10 5.58
C TYR A 52 -17.56 -1.25 6.55
N ARG A 53 -18.87 -1.05 6.26
CA ARG A 53 -19.77 -0.34 7.18
C ARG A 53 -19.90 -1.03 8.53
N ARG A 54 -20.10 -2.35 8.55
CA ARG A 54 -20.42 -3.10 9.78
C ARG A 54 -19.20 -3.50 10.59
N VAL A 55 -18.15 -3.96 9.92
CA VAL A 55 -16.96 -4.51 10.60
C VAL A 55 -15.99 -3.40 10.98
N LEU A 56 -15.83 -2.40 10.11
CA LEU A 56 -14.84 -1.34 10.30
C LEU A 56 -15.48 0.00 10.71
N GLY A 57 -16.82 0.08 10.76
CA GLY A 57 -17.52 1.33 11.08
C GLY A 57 -17.28 2.43 10.05
N GLU A 58 -16.88 2.06 8.83
CA GLU A 58 -16.44 3.00 7.80
C GLU A 58 -17.66 3.75 7.23
N ASP A 59 -17.52 5.08 7.08
CA ASP A 59 -18.37 5.84 6.17
C ASP A 59 -17.93 5.53 4.73
N VAL A 60 -18.45 4.44 4.21
CA VAL A 60 -18.05 3.88 2.92
C VAL A 60 -18.25 4.87 1.78
N ASP A 61 -19.30 5.69 1.82
CA ASP A 61 -19.60 6.62 0.73
C ASP A 61 -18.57 7.77 0.72
N SER A 62 -18.21 8.28 1.90
CA SER A 62 -17.13 9.26 2.06
C SER A 62 -15.77 8.70 1.65
N VAL A 63 -15.48 7.44 1.99
CA VAL A 63 -14.22 6.80 1.59
C VAL A 63 -14.15 6.55 0.09
N ILE A 64 -15.24 6.11 -0.54
CA ILE A 64 -15.33 5.96 -2.00
C ILE A 64 -15.02 7.30 -2.69
N ALA A 65 -15.62 8.41 -2.22
CA ALA A 65 -15.37 9.73 -2.79
C ALA A 65 -13.88 10.14 -2.66
N LYS A 66 -13.26 9.88 -1.51
CA LYS A 66 -11.83 10.16 -1.29
C LYS A 66 -10.94 9.31 -2.20
N LEU A 67 -11.24 8.03 -2.35
CA LEU A 67 -10.49 7.13 -3.23
C LEU A 67 -10.58 7.55 -4.70
N GLN A 68 -11.78 7.94 -5.16
CA GLN A 68 -11.95 8.48 -6.51
C GLN A 68 -11.12 9.76 -6.74
N ALA A 69 -11.08 10.67 -5.77
CA ALA A 69 -10.26 11.87 -5.84
C ALA A 69 -8.75 11.55 -5.87
N ALA A 70 -8.30 10.60 -5.04
CA ALA A 70 -6.90 10.16 -5.02
C ALA A 70 -6.48 9.55 -6.37
N ILE A 71 -7.32 8.68 -6.94
CA ILE A 71 -7.09 8.07 -8.26
C ILE A 71 -6.98 9.15 -9.35
N ALA A 72 -7.87 10.16 -9.33
CA ALA A 72 -7.81 11.27 -10.29
C ALA A 72 -6.47 12.02 -10.20
N LYS A 73 -6.04 12.36 -8.97
CA LYS A 73 -4.75 13.03 -8.73
C LYS A 73 -3.56 12.19 -9.21
N CYS A 74 -3.57 10.88 -8.98
CA CYS A 74 -2.52 9.99 -9.48
C CYS A 74 -2.45 9.99 -11.01
N ARG A 75 -3.59 10.03 -11.70
CA ARG A 75 -3.63 10.08 -13.18
C ARG A 75 -3.08 11.39 -13.75
N GLU A 76 -3.33 12.52 -13.09
CA GLU A 76 -2.78 13.82 -13.49
C GLU A 76 -1.26 13.85 -13.35
N ALA A 77 -0.70 13.23 -12.30
CA ALA A 77 0.74 13.20 -12.06
C ALA A 77 1.53 12.37 -13.10
N VAL A 78 0.87 11.44 -13.80
CA VAL A 78 1.47 10.60 -14.86
C VAL A 78 1.36 11.26 -16.24
N ALA A 79 0.50 12.28 -16.39
CA ALA A 79 0.28 12.97 -17.66
C ALA A 79 1.29 14.10 -17.94
N VAL A 80 2.38 14.18 -17.17
CA VAL A 80 3.43 15.21 -17.24
C VAL A 80 4.67 14.67 -17.94
#